data_AF-X0UR24-F1
#
_entry.id   AF-X0UR24-F1
#
_cell.length_a   1.000
_cell.length_b   1.000
_cell.length_c   1.000
_cell.angle_alpha   90.00
_cell.angle_beta   90.00
_cell.angle_gamma   90.00
#
_symmetry.space_group_name_H-M   'P 1'
#
loop_
_entity.id
_entity.type
_entity.pdbx_description
1 polymer ?
#
loop_
_entity_poly.entity_id
_entity_poly.type
_entity_poly.pdbx_seq_one_letter_code
_entity_poly.pdbx_strand_id
1 'polypeptide(L)'
;PFVHVGPDSRNWVNSLYGMTEKPIDDLVVLARSWTQAPDLKVVSGNIKNLGYDMSQRSYKLENISSEVPQELEFLLCADEISPLMNACLYIKGWGDAGVELTVDGQNLVPGKDMELGYVRTITDSDLVVWITKTSNRPVRISLKPTAIPN
;
A
#
# COMPACT_ATOMS: atom_id res chain seq x y z
N PRO A 1 2.48 -18.92 -14.08
CA PRO A 1 2.93 -17.54 -13.80
C PRO A 1 2.29 -16.54 -14.78
N PHE A 2 1.68 -15.48 -14.27
CA PHE A 2 1.15 -14.40 -15.11
C PHE A 2 2.31 -13.63 -15.75
N VAL A 3 2.24 -13.37 -17.06
CA VAL A 3 3.30 -12.69 -17.81
C VAL A 3 2.87 -11.24 -18.04
N HIS A 4 3.68 -10.29 -17.57
CA HIS A 4 3.41 -8.87 -17.73
C HIS A 4 4.01 -8.36 -19.03
N VAL A 5 3.21 -7.63 -19.80
CA VAL A 5 3.64 -6.98 -21.04
C VAL A 5 3.93 -5.50 -20.74
N GLY A 6 5.18 -5.10 -20.91
CA GLY A 6 5.64 -3.72 -20.79
C GLY A 6 5.80 -3.03 -22.15
N PRO A 7 6.21 -1.76 -22.15
CA PRO A 7 6.56 -1.03 -23.37
C PRO A 7 7.65 -1.76 -24.19
N ASP A 8 7.58 -1.62 -25.51
CA ASP A 8 8.55 -2.17 -26.48
C ASP A 8 8.63 -3.72 -26.52
N SER A 9 7.49 -4.40 -26.35
CA SER A 9 7.42 -5.88 -26.37
C SER A 9 8.25 -6.57 -25.28
N ARG A 10 8.59 -5.87 -24.20
CA ARG A 10 9.26 -6.46 -23.05
C ARG A 10 8.27 -7.27 -22.23
N ASN A 11 8.55 -8.56 -22.08
CA ASN A 11 7.81 -9.45 -21.19
C ASN A 11 8.64 -9.72 -19.93
N TRP A 12 7.99 -9.70 -18.78
CA TRP A 12 8.66 -9.99 -17.51
C TRP A 12 7.76 -10.76 -16.55
N VAL A 13 8.40 -11.49 -15.62
CA VAL A 13 7.75 -12.33 -14.62
C VAL A 13 8.43 -12.07 -13.28
N ASN A 14 7.64 -11.83 -12.24
CA ASN A 14 8.13 -11.88 -10.86
C ASN A 14 7.90 -13.29 -10.32
N SER A 15 8.92 -13.87 -9.70
CA SER A 15 8.80 -15.16 -9.02
C SER A 15 9.40 -15.03 -7.63
N LEU A 16 8.64 -15.45 -6.63
CA LEU A 16 9.11 -15.56 -5.26
C LEU A 16 9.65 -16.97 -5.05
N TYR A 17 10.91 -17.10 -4.62
CA TYR A 17 11.53 -18.39 -4.30
C TYR A 17 12.04 -18.40 -2.86
N GLY A 18 11.66 -19.42 -2.09
CA GLY A 18 12.28 -19.76 -0.80
C GLY A 18 11.57 -19.26 0.48
N MET A 19 11.57 -20.17 1.47
CA MET A 19 11.40 -20.02 2.93
C MET A 19 10.09 -19.42 3.45
N THR A 20 9.00 -20.15 3.27
CA THR A 20 7.84 -20.03 4.15
C THR A 20 7.51 -21.39 4.76
N GLU A 21 7.12 -21.41 6.03
CA GLU A 21 6.52 -22.59 6.68
C GLU A 21 5.04 -22.75 6.29
N LYS A 22 4.49 -21.80 5.52
CA LYS A 22 3.10 -21.79 5.14
C LYS A 22 2.79 -22.85 4.08
N PRO A 23 1.56 -23.41 4.08
CA PRO A 23 1.11 -24.32 3.04
C PRO A 23 1.21 -23.72 1.64
N ILE A 24 1.27 -24.59 0.63
CA ILE A 24 1.33 -24.18 -0.77
C ILE A 24 0.14 -23.30 -1.18
N ASP A 25 -1.03 -23.49 -0.59
CA ASP A 25 -2.22 -22.69 -0.88
C ASP A 25 -2.04 -21.22 -0.47
N ASP A 26 -1.39 -20.96 0.67
CA ASP A 26 -1.05 -19.60 1.11
C ASP A 26 -0.03 -18.94 0.17
N LEU A 27 0.90 -19.72 -0.40
CA LEU A 27 1.85 -19.23 -1.38
C LEU A 27 1.16 -18.80 -2.68
N VAL A 28 0.12 -19.51 -3.10
CA VAL A 28 -0.67 -19.15 -4.29
C VAL A 28 -1.39 -17.82 -4.06
N VAL A 29 -2.01 -17.63 -2.89
CA VAL A 29 -2.68 -16.37 -2.53
C VAL A 29 -1.68 -15.22 -2.43
N LEU A 30 -0.52 -15.44 -1.81
CA LEU A 30 0.58 -14.47 -1.76
C LEU A 30 1.03 -14.06 -3.16
N ALA A 31 1.30 -15.03 -4.03
CA ALA A 31 1.73 -14.77 -5.40
C ALA A 31 0.68 -13.95 -6.16
N ARG A 32 -0.61 -14.31 -6.04
CA ARG A 32 -1.71 -13.54 -6.63
C ARG A 32 -1.77 -12.10 -6.10
N SER A 33 -1.72 -11.91 -4.78
CA SER A 33 -1.74 -10.57 -4.17
C SER A 33 -0.60 -9.65 -4.64
N TRP A 34 0.49 -10.25 -5.12
CA TRP A 34 1.63 -9.53 -5.67
C TRP A 34 1.45 -9.27 -7.17
N THR A 35 1.18 -10.32 -7.96
CA THR A 35 1.09 -10.22 -9.43
C THR A 35 -0.20 -9.59 -9.92
N GLN A 36 -1.25 -9.65 -9.11
CA GLN A 36 -2.60 -9.16 -9.36
C GLN A 36 -3.08 -8.45 -8.08
N ALA A 37 -2.33 -7.44 -7.65
CA ALA A 37 -2.69 -6.65 -6.49
C ALA A 37 -4.04 -5.93 -6.73
N PRO A 38 -4.90 -5.80 -5.70
CA PRO A 38 -6.16 -5.11 -5.86
C PRO A 38 -5.96 -3.63 -6.20
N ASP A 39 -6.83 -3.10 -7.05
CA ASP A 39 -6.80 -1.67 -7.39
C ASP A 39 -7.05 -0.81 -6.14
N LEU A 40 -6.30 0.28 -6.04
CA LEU A 40 -6.52 1.33 -5.03
C LEU A 40 -7.33 2.47 -5.66
N LYS A 41 -8.46 2.81 -5.06
CA LYS A 41 -9.26 3.99 -5.41
C LYS A 41 -9.12 5.05 -4.34
N VAL A 42 -8.85 6.28 -4.76
CA VAL A 42 -8.89 7.45 -3.86
C VAL A 42 -10.36 7.83 -3.66
N VAL A 43 -10.83 7.75 -2.42
CA VAL A 43 -12.19 8.12 -2.03
C VAL A 43 -12.25 9.60 -1.68
N SER A 44 -11.25 10.10 -0.94
CA SER A 44 -11.12 11.51 -0.59
C SER A 44 -9.66 11.89 -0.33
N GLY A 45 -9.38 13.20 -0.36
CA GLY A 45 -8.05 13.77 -0.16
C GLY A 45 -7.38 14.22 -1.46
N ASN A 46 -6.40 15.12 -1.34
CA ASN A 46 -5.64 15.69 -2.45
C ASN A 46 -4.43 14.81 -2.80
N ILE A 47 -4.72 13.60 -3.26
CA ILE A 47 -3.71 12.58 -3.60
C ILE A 47 -3.90 12.10 -5.03
N LYS A 48 -2.78 12.02 -5.74
CA LYS A 48 -2.69 11.35 -7.02
C LYS A 48 -2.27 9.90 -6.83
N ASN A 49 -3.05 8.97 -7.39
CA ASN A 49 -2.67 7.56 -7.47
C ASN A 49 -1.71 7.34 -8.65
N LEU A 50 -0.49 6.89 -8.37
CA LEU A 50 0.54 6.59 -9.38
C LEU A 50 0.59 5.09 -9.75
N GLY A 51 -0.31 4.28 -9.19
CA GLY A 51 -0.44 2.85 -9.44
C GLY A 51 0.31 1.98 -8.44
N TYR A 52 0.31 0.68 -8.70
CA TYR A 52 1.00 -0.32 -7.88
C TYR A 52 2.38 -0.63 -8.45
N ASP A 53 3.42 -0.36 -7.68
CA ASP A 53 4.78 -0.76 -8.00
C ASP A 53 5.03 -2.18 -7.49
N MET A 54 5.01 -3.12 -8.43
CA MET A 54 5.25 -4.52 -8.14
C MET A 54 6.66 -4.80 -7.62
N SER A 55 7.69 -4.07 -8.06
CA SER A 55 9.06 -4.30 -7.60
C SER A 55 9.23 -3.98 -6.12
N GLN A 56 8.44 -3.03 -5.63
CA GLN A 56 8.43 -2.58 -4.23
C GLN A 56 7.24 -3.15 -3.44
N ARG A 57 6.33 -3.88 -4.10
CA ARG A 57 5.06 -4.37 -3.55
C ARG A 57 4.28 -3.28 -2.81
N SER A 58 4.19 -2.10 -3.43
CA SER A 58 3.64 -0.90 -2.80
C SER A 58 2.76 -0.09 -3.73
N TYR A 59 1.69 0.48 -3.20
CA TYR A 59 0.89 1.49 -3.86
C TYR A 59 1.62 2.83 -3.81
N LYS A 60 1.92 3.40 -4.97
CA LYS A 60 2.59 4.69 -5.09
C LYS A 60 1.54 5.80 -5.16
N LEU A 61 1.64 6.73 -4.23
CA LEU A 61 0.74 7.86 -4.06
C LEU A 61 1.57 9.14 -4.01
N GLU A 62 1.00 10.24 -4.45
CA GLU A 62 1.65 11.55 -4.44
C GLU A 62 0.70 12.60 -3.90
N ASN A 63 1.12 13.27 -2.82
CA ASN A 63 0.44 14.45 -2.32
C ASN A 63 0.61 15.59 -3.32
N ILE A 64 -0.51 16.15 -3.77
CA ILE A 64 -0.53 17.27 -4.72
C ILE A 64 -0.97 18.57 -4.05
N SER A 65 -1.17 18.57 -2.73
CA SER A 65 -1.42 19.78 -1.94
C SER A 65 -0.12 20.48 -1.55
N SER A 66 -0.19 21.79 -1.29
CA SER A 66 0.98 22.65 -1.14
C SER A 66 1.42 22.94 0.30
N GLU A 67 0.69 22.50 1.34
CA GLU A 67 0.95 23.00 2.71
C GLU A 67 0.92 21.96 3.84
N VAL A 68 -0.08 21.08 3.92
CA VAL A 68 -0.21 20.12 5.04
C VAL A 68 -0.87 18.83 4.54
N PRO A 69 -0.39 17.63 4.94
CA PRO A 69 -1.13 16.40 4.69
C PRO A 69 -2.54 16.53 5.28
N GLN A 70 -3.55 16.18 4.49
CA GLN A 70 -4.95 16.14 4.90
C GLN A 70 -5.34 14.71 5.24
N GLU A 71 -6.52 14.53 5.83
CA GLU A 71 -7.09 13.18 5.94
C GLU A 71 -7.28 12.59 4.54
N LEU A 72 -6.80 11.36 4.36
CA LEU A 72 -6.84 10.63 3.10
C LEU A 72 -7.68 9.39 3.27
N GLU A 73 -8.55 9.10 2.30
CA GLU A 73 -9.36 7.89 2.31
C GLU A 73 -9.19 7.10 1.03
N PHE A 74 -9.00 5.80 1.18
CA PHE A 74 -8.76 4.86 0.10
C PHE A 74 -9.68 3.65 0.20
N LEU A 75 -9.97 3.05 -0.95
CA LEU A 75 -10.61 1.76 -1.07
C LEU A 75 -9.69 0.82 -1.86
N LEU A 76 -9.19 -0.23 -1.20
CA LEU A 76 -8.54 -1.35 -1.87
C LEU A 76 -9.61 -2.32 -2.35
N CYS A 77 -9.79 -2.43 -3.66
CA CYS A 77 -10.82 -3.26 -4.29
C CYS A 77 -10.44 -4.74 -4.35
N ALA A 78 -10.20 -5.35 -3.18
CA ALA A 78 -9.85 -6.76 -3.09
C ALA A 78 -11.05 -7.68 -3.37
N ASP A 79 -10.75 -8.79 -4.05
CA ASP A 79 -11.68 -9.87 -4.37
C ASP A 79 -10.95 -11.23 -4.40
N GLU A 80 -11.62 -12.29 -4.83
CA GLU A 80 -11.05 -13.65 -4.94
C GLU A 80 -9.95 -13.77 -6.01
N ILE A 81 -9.97 -12.90 -7.02
CA ILE A 81 -9.01 -12.89 -8.14
C ILE A 81 -7.78 -12.06 -7.75
N SER A 82 -8.02 -10.90 -7.13
CA SER A 82 -7.04 -9.91 -6.70
C SER A 82 -7.10 -9.75 -5.17
N PRO A 83 -6.66 -10.78 -4.40
CA PRO A 83 -6.76 -10.74 -2.95
C PRO A 83 -5.77 -9.72 -2.38
N LEU A 84 -6.16 -9.07 -1.29
CA LEU A 84 -5.25 -8.27 -0.48
C LEU A 84 -4.50 -9.21 0.47
N MET A 85 -3.17 -9.14 0.44
CA MET A 85 -2.34 -9.74 1.48
C MET A 85 -1.23 -8.78 1.88
N ASN A 86 -1.48 -8.07 2.98
CA ASN A 86 -0.77 -6.88 3.43
C ASN A 86 -0.82 -5.74 2.41
N ALA A 87 -0.75 -4.50 2.88
CA ALA A 87 -0.66 -3.34 2.01
C ALA A 87 0.55 -2.50 2.40
N CYS A 88 1.26 -1.99 1.40
CA CYS A 88 2.27 -0.96 1.59
C CYS A 88 1.82 0.28 0.82
N LEU A 89 1.55 1.37 1.53
CA LEU A 89 1.27 2.67 0.93
C LEU A 89 2.54 3.50 0.99
N TYR A 90 3.02 3.95 -0.17
CA TYR A 90 4.15 4.88 -0.28
C TYR A 90 3.60 6.22 -0.75
N ILE A 91 3.59 7.22 0.14
CA ILE A 91 2.98 8.52 -0.08
C ILE A 91 4.10 9.56 -0.19
N LYS A 92 4.29 10.08 -1.40
CA LYS A 92 5.25 11.14 -1.67
C LYS A 92 4.77 12.48 -1.14
N GLY A 93 5.69 13.27 -0.59
CA GLY A 93 5.40 14.63 -0.09
C GLY A 93 4.40 14.63 1.06
N TRP A 94 4.53 13.67 1.98
CA TRP A 94 3.69 13.62 3.18
C TRP A 94 4.15 14.65 4.23
N GLY A 95 5.47 14.85 4.33
CA GLY A 95 6.09 15.61 5.41
C GLY A 95 6.33 14.79 6.66
N ASP A 96 6.46 15.49 7.78
CA ASP A 96 6.90 14.92 9.06
C ASP A 96 5.76 14.63 10.03
N ALA A 97 4.52 14.85 9.60
CA ALA A 97 3.34 14.60 10.40
C ALA A 97 3.25 13.12 10.79
N GLY A 98 2.83 12.86 12.04
CA GLY A 98 2.41 11.53 12.47
C GLY A 98 1.18 11.07 11.67
N VAL A 99 0.81 9.81 11.83
CA VAL A 99 -0.40 9.27 11.20
C VAL A 99 -1.16 8.34 12.15
N GLU A 100 -2.46 8.56 12.23
CA GLU A 100 -3.44 7.60 12.75
C GLU A 100 -4.08 6.88 11.57
N LEU A 101 -4.13 5.56 11.63
CA LEU A 101 -4.65 4.71 10.56
C LEU A 101 -5.88 3.96 11.04
N THR A 102 -6.93 3.96 10.22
CA THR A 102 -8.09 3.10 10.42
C THR A 102 -8.28 2.18 9.22
N VAL A 103 -8.66 0.93 9.50
CA VAL A 103 -9.00 -0.07 8.49
C VAL A 103 -10.39 -0.61 8.79
N ASP A 104 -11.30 -0.50 7.82
CA ASP A 104 -12.72 -0.84 7.96
C ASP A 104 -13.36 -0.17 9.20
N GLY A 105 -12.93 1.06 9.52
CA GLY A 105 -13.40 1.85 10.66
C GLY A 105 -12.77 1.48 12.02
N GLN A 106 -11.81 0.56 12.05
CA GLN A 106 -11.09 0.17 13.27
C GLN A 106 -9.70 0.81 13.29
N ASN A 107 -9.35 1.49 14.39
CA ASN A 107 -8.00 2.04 14.58
C ASN A 107 -6.96 0.90 14.66
N LEU A 108 -5.86 1.04 13.92
CA LEU A 108 -4.75 0.10 13.98
C LEU A 108 -3.73 0.49 15.04
N VAL A 109 -3.12 -0.53 15.65
CA VAL A 109 -2.08 -0.35 16.67
C VAL A 109 -0.69 -0.43 16.02
N PRO A 110 0.15 0.61 16.16
CA PRO A 110 1.53 0.58 15.68
C PRO A 110 2.33 -0.59 16.26
N GLY A 111 3.21 -1.20 15.45
CA GLY A 111 4.09 -2.31 15.86
C GLY A 111 3.39 -3.67 15.96
N LYS A 112 2.09 -3.73 15.69
CA LYS A 112 1.32 -4.98 15.61
C LYS A 112 0.58 -5.09 14.29
N ASP A 113 -0.33 -4.15 14.05
CA ASP A 113 -1.24 -4.19 12.90
C ASP A 113 -0.75 -3.26 11.77
N MET A 114 0.13 -2.32 12.11
CA MET A 114 0.78 -1.42 11.15
C MET A 114 2.22 -1.08 11.54
N GLU A 115 3.02 -0.74 10.54
CA GLU A 115 4.35 -0.14 10.73
C GLU A 115 4.44 1.16 9.90
N LEU A 116 5.21 2.12 10.40
CA LEU A 116 5.39 3.43 9.78
C LEU A 116 6.88 3.67 9.52
N GLY A 117 7.18 4.25 8.37
CA GLY A 117 8.51 4.68 8.00
C GLY A 117 8.48 6.04 7.31
N TYR A 118 9.51 6.85 7.52
CA TYR A 118 9.66 8.15 6.87
C TYR A 118 10.94 8.15 6.03
N VAL A 119 10.80 8.38 4.73
CA VAL A 119 11.94 8.50 3.82
C VAL A 119 12.27 9.97 3.65
N ARG A 120 13.40 10.39 4.21
CA ARG A 120 13.88 11.77 4.10
C ARG A 120 14.37 12.05 2.69
N THR A 121 13.79 13.06 2.05
CA THR A 121 14.26 13.59 0.77
C THR A 121 14.97 14.93 1.01
N ILE A 122 15.49 15.55 -0.07
CA ILE A 122 16.18 16.83 0.01
C ILE A 122 15.21 17.96 0.41
N THR A 123 13.95 17.87 -0.01
CA THR A 123 12.97 18.96 0.11
C THR A 123 11.85 18.66 1.10
N ASP A 124 11.57 17.38 1.35
CA ASP A 124 10.45 16.94 2.20
C ASP A 124 10.65 15.49 2.70
N SER A 125 9.65 14.91 3.35
CA SER A 125 9.62 13.50 3.75
C SER A 125 8.49 12.74 3.05
N ASP A 126 8.80 11.54 2.56
CA ASP A 126 7.77 10.59 2.10
C ASP A 126 7.36 9.69 3.26
N LEU A 127 6.10 9.28 3.29
CA LEU A 127 5.55 8.34 4.27
C LEU A 127 5.41 6.95 3.67
N VAL A 128 5.86 5.94 4.41
CA VAL A 128 5.63 4.52 4.13
C VAL A 128 4.75 3.96 5.23
N VAL A 129 3.60 3.42 4.86
CA VAL A 129 2.66 2.76 5.77
C VAL A 129 2.53 1.31 5.38
N TRP A 130 3.00 0.41 6.24
CA TRP A 130 2.76 -1.02 6.13
C TRP A 130 1.54 -1.41 6.95
N ILE A 131 0.64 -2.20 6.37
CA ILE A 131 -0.62 -2.62 6.96
C ILE A 131 -0.70 -4.14 6.91
N THR A 132 -0.77 -4.78 8.08
CA THR A 132 -0.94 -6.23 8.20
C THR A 132 -2.41 -6.58 8.09
N LYS A 133 -2.88 -6.93 6.89
CA LYS A 133 -4.29 -7.25 6.60
C LYS A 133 -4.42 -8.21 5.43
N THR A 134 -5.21 -9.27 5.61
CA THR A 134 -5.62 -10.16 4.52
C THR A 134 -7.11 -10.00 4.26
N SER A 135 -7.52 -9.92 2.99
CA SER A 135 -8.93 -9.82 2.61
C SER A 135 -9.16 -10.25 1.16
N ASN A 136 -10.28 -10.94 0.92
CA ASN A 136 -10.89 -11.21 -0.39
C ASN A 136 -12.12 -10.31 -0.64
N ARG A 137 -12.25 -9.23 0.12
CA ARG A 137 -13.33 -8.23 0.01
C ARG A 137 -12.74 -6.83 0.07
N PRO A 138 -13.42 -5.80 -0.49
CA PRO A 138 -12.92 -4.45 -0.46
C PRO A 138 -12.60 -3.97 0.95
N VAL A 139 -11.46 -3.30 1.11
CA VAL A 139 -10.95 -2.79 2.39
C VAL A 139 -10.91 -1.28 2.34
N ARG A 140 -11.55 -0.62 3.31
CA ARG A 140 -11.53 0.84 3.44
C ARG A 140 -10.40 1.25 4.37
N ILE A 141 -9.60 2.22 3.95
CA ILE A 141 -8.45 2.72 4.70
C ILE A 141 -8.61 4.23 4.86
N SER A 142 -8.50 4.75 6.08
CA SER A 142 -8.36 6.20 6.33
C SER A 142 -7.04 6.49 7.06
N LEU A 143 -6.31 7.48 6.56
CA LEU A 143 -5.08 8.02 7.15
C LEU A 143 -5.37 9.44 7.62
N LYS A 144 -5.25 9.66 8.92
CA LYS A 144 -5.41 10.97 9.53
C LYS A 144 -4.04 11.49 10.01
N PRO A 145 -3.59 12.65 9.51
CA PRO A 145 -2.38 13.29 10.00
C PRO A 145 -2.51 13.64 11.49
N THR A 146 -1.44 13.41 12.25
CA THR A 146 -1.32 13.81 13.66
C THR A 146 -0.06 14.65 13.88
N ALA A 147 0.15 15.10 15.13
CA ALA A 147 1.38 15.80 15.50
C ALA A 147 2.62 14.96 15.17
N ILE A 148 3.75 15.63 14.96
CA ILE A 148 5.03 14.99 14.68
C ILE A 148 5.33 13.96 15.80
N PRO A 149 5.65 12.70 15.47
CA PRO A 149 5.99 11.70 16.49
C PRO A 149 7.28 12.13 17.21
N ASN A 150 7.28 12.09 18.55
CA ASN A 150 8.45 12.40 19.39
C ASN A 150 9.57 11.36 19.26
#